data_AF-A0A3M1ZW50-F1
#
_entry.id   AF-A0A3M1ZW50-F1
#
_cell.length_a   1.000
_cell.length_b   1.000
_cell.length_c   1.000
_cell.angle_alpha   90.00
_cell.angle_beta   90.00
_cell.angle_gamma   90.00
#
_symmetry.space_group_name_H-M   'P 1'
#
loop_
_entity.id
_entity.type
_entity.pdbx_description
1 polymer ?
#
loop_
_entity_poly.entity_id
_entity_poly.type
_entity_poly.pdbx_seq_one_letter_code
_entity_poly.pdbx_strand_id
1 'polypeptide(L)'
;MADTNRFRDDLAQVQTLPQALEERVRRQGDEVWLTLYAKDKVDCRLTFADLREGAGRWAAALVGAGLEPGGAVLLVLPTERAFYEAYWGIL
;
A
#
# COMPACT_ATOMS: atom_id res chain seq x y z
N MET A 1 -24.65 -6.25 -2.57
CA MET A 1 -24.86 -4.86 -2.13
C MET A 1 -24.87 -4.72 -0.61
N ALA A 2 -24.06 -5.52 0.12
CA ALA A 2 -23.99 -5.55 1.59
C ALA A 2 -22.59 -5.23 2.16
N ASP A 3 -21.54 -5.18 1.33
CA ASP A 3 -20.15 -4.99 1.78
C ASP A 3 -19.77 -3.55 2.11
N THR A 4 -20.35 -2.56 1.42
CA THR A 4 -19.97 -1.14 1.59
C THR A 4 -20.19 -0.62 3.01
N ASN A 5 -21.18 -1.17 3.74
CA ASN A 5 -21.49 -0.74 5.08
C ASN A 5 -20.47 -1.25 6.11
N ARG A 6 -19.94 -2.46 5.93
CA ARG A 6 -18.96 -3.08 6.85
C ARG A 6 -17.58 -2.43 6.74
N PHE A 7 -17.16 -2.06 5.53
CA PHE A 7 -15.91 -1.31 5.34
C PHE A 7 -15.89 0.04 6.06
N ARG A 8 -17.05 0.71 6.18
CA ARG A 8 -17.13 2.02 6.83
C ARG A 8 -17.04 1.92 8.35
N ASP A 9 -17.60 0.85 8.93
CA ASP A 9 -17.56 0.59 10.37
C ASP A 9 -16.18 0.10 10.83
N ASP A 10 -15.48 -0.71 10.02
CA ASP A 10 -14.11 -1.17 10.32
C ASP A 10 -13.10 -0.01 10.29
N LEU A 11 -13.30 0.99 9.41
CA LEU A 11 -12.48 2.21 9.37
C LEU A 11 -12.71 3.14 10.57
N ALA A 12 -13.82 2.99 11.29
CA ALA A 12 -14.11 3.81 12.47
C ALA A 12 -13.23 3.46 13.68
N GLN A 13 -12.55 2.31 13.65
CA GLN A 13 -11.70 1.81 14.74
C GLN A 13 -10.19 1.96 14.49
N VAL A 14 -9.78 2.31 13.27
CA VAL A 14 -8.36 2.54 12.92
C VAL A 14 -8.00 4.02 13.09
N GLN A 15 -6.86 4.29 13.73
CA GLN A 15 -6.44 5.64 14.08
C GLN A 15 -5.47 6.23 13.05
N THR A 16 -4.82 5.37 12.25
CA THR A 16 -3.83 5.79 11.25
C THR A 16 -4.01 5.07 9.92
N LEU A 17 -3.51 5.68 8.84
CA LEU A 17 -3.54 5.06 7.50
C LEU A 17 -2.77 3.72 7.45
N PRO A 18 -1.55 3.58 8.02
CA PRO A 18 -0.89 2.29 8.15
C PRO A 18 -1.76 1.21 8.80
N GLN A 19 -2.46 1.53 9.89
CA GLN A 19 -3.34 0.58 10.56
C GLN A 19 -4.49 0.12 9.66
N ALA A 20 -5.07 1.03 8.88
CA ALA A 20 -6.12 0.70 7.91
C ALA A 20 -5.59 -0.27 6.83
N LEU A 21 -4.37 -0.04 6.34
CA LEU A 21 -3.74 -0.89 5.31
C LEU A 21 -3.38 -2.27 5.87
N GLU A 22 -2.84 -2.35 7.08
CA GLU A 22 -2.54 -3.63 7.75
C GLU A 22 -3.81 -4.47 7.97
N GLU A 23 -4.92 -3.83 8.35
CA GLU A 23 -6.20 -4.52 8.50
C GLU A 23 -6.74 -5.06 7.17
N ARG A 24 -6.49 -4.35 6.06
CA ARG A 24 -6.81 -4.82 4.70
C ARG A 24 -5.97 -6.04 4.32
N VAL A 25 -4.67 -6.04 4.61
CA VAL A 25 -3.80 -7.22 4.39
C VAL A 25 -4.33 -8.42 5.17
N ARG A 26 -4.67 -8.22 6.44
CA ARG A 26 -5.14 -9.30 7.33
C ARG A 26 -6.44 -9.94 6.83
N ARG A 27 -7.36 -9.16 6.26
CA ARG A 27 -8.69 -9.64 5.85
C ARG A 27 -8.77 -10.05 4.39
N GLN A 28 -8.02 -9.37 3.53
CA GLN A 28 -8.17 -9.40 2.08
C GLN A 28 -6.81 -9.41 1.36
N GLY A 29 -5.79 -9.99 2.00
CA GLY A 29 -4.41 -9.99 1.51
C GLY A 29 -4.27 -10.50 0.08
N ASP A 30 -5.03 -11.53 -0.28
CA ASP A 30 -4.97 -12.18 -1.60
C ASP A 30 -5.95 -11.57 -2.63
N GLU A 31 -6.78 -10.60 -2.23
CA GLU A 31 -7.69 -9.93 -3.15
C GLU A 31 -6.93 -8.92 -4.02
N VAL A 32 -7.19 -8.93 -5.33
CA VAL A 32 -6.63 -7.93 -6.24
C VAL A 32 -7.20 -6.56 -5.88
N TRP A 33 -6.30 -5.64 -5.53
CA TRP A 33 -6.65 -4.28 -5.16
C TRP A 33 -6.38 -3.30 -6.31
N LEU A 34 -5.25 -3.45 -6.99
CA LEU A 34 -4.81 -2.53 -8.03
C LEU A 34 -4.54 -3.28 -9.33
N THR A 35 -5.08 -2.75 -10.43
CA THR A 35 -4.72 -3.17 -11.78
C THR A 35 -4.07 -1.99 -12.48
N LEU A 36 -2.80 -2.15 -12.87
CA LEU A 36 -2.07 -1.17 -13.65
C LEU A 36 -2.19 -1.51 -15.14
N TYR A 37 -2.28 -0.48 -15.97
CA TYR A 37 -2.41 -0.60 -17.42
C TYR A 37 -1.26 0.14 -18.10
N ALA A 38 -0.71 -0.48 -19.15
CA ALA A 38 0.26 0.12 -20.04
C ALA A 38 -0.21 -0.06 -21.48
N LYS A 39 -0.39 1.06 -22.21
CA LYS A 39 -0.86 1.07 -23.62
C LYS A 39 -2.11 0.19 -23.82
N ASP A 40 -3.13 0.43 -22.99
CA ASP A 40 -4.42 -0.28 -22.99
C ASP A 40 -4.36 -1.79 -22.68
N LYS A 41 -3.21 -2.30 -22.22
CA LYS A 41 -3.04 -3.68 -21.75
C LYS A 41 -2.83 -3.69 -20.25
N VAL A 42 -3.33 -4.74 -19.59
CA VAL A 42 -3.00 -5.00 -18.19
C VAL A 42 -1.49 -5.22 -18.09
N ASP A 43 -0.83 -4.36 -17.33
CA ASP A 43 0.59 -4.48 -16.98
C ASP A 43 0.74 -5.44 -15.80
N CYS A 44 0.08 -5.12 -14.68
CA CYS A 44 0.03 -6.02 -13.54
C CYS A 44 -1.26 -5.89 -12.73
N ARG A 45 -1.53 -6.93 -11.94
CA ARG A 45 -2.52 -6.94 -10.86
C ARG A 45 -1.78 -7.15 -9.56
N LEU A 46 -2.10 -6.32 -8.57
CA LEU A 46 -1.44 -6.31 -7.27
C LEU A 46 -2.47 -6.54 -6.18
N THR A 47 -2.19 -7.49 -5.30
CA THR A 47 -2.95 -7.72 -4.08
C THR A 47 -2.45 -6.81 -2.96
N PHE A 48 -3.17 -6.76 -1.84
CA PHE A 48 -2.67 -6.08 -0.64
C PHE A 48 -1.40 -6.76 -0.08
N ALA A 49 -1.29 -8.09 -0.19
CA ALA A 49 -0.10 -8.82 0.23
C ALA A 49 1.13 -8.46 -0.63
N ASP A 50 0.97 -8.38 -1.96
CA ASP A 50 2.04 -7.97 -2.87
C ASP A 50 2.59 -6.58 -2.52
N LEU A 51 1.68 -5.63 -2.31
CA LEU A 51 2.04 -4.25 -1.99
C LEU A 51 2.70 -4.14 -0.62
N ARG A 52 2.22 -4.90 0.37
CA ARG A 52 2.82 -4.94 1.70
C ARG A 52 4.25 -5.46 1.66
N GLU A 53 4.50 -6.53 0.89
CA GLU A 53 5.84 -7.09 0.74
C GLU A 53 6.79 -6.07 0.10
N GLY A 54 6.35 -5.39 -0.98
CA GLY A 54 7.10 -4.31 -1.61
C GLY A 54 7.36 -3.13 -0.69
N ALA A 55 6.33 -2.68 0.04
CA ALA A 55 6.43 -1.62 1.03
C ALA A 55 7.45 -1.96 2.12
N GLY A 56 7.47 -3.20 2.61
CA GLY A 56 8.45 -3.65 3.60
C GLY A 56 9.90 -3.54 3.11
N ARG A 57 10.15 -3.82 1.82
CA ARG A 57 11.49 -3.62 1.21
C ARG A 57 11.88 -2.16 1.15
N TRP A 58 10.97 -1.27 0.76
CA TRP A 58 11.22 0.17 0.74
C TRP A 58 11.47 0.72 2.15
N ALA A 59 10.64 0.35 3.12
CA ALA A 59 10.81 0.75 4.51
C ALA A 59 12.18 0.31 5.07
N ALA A 60 12.56 -0.95 4.84
CA ALA A 60 13.87 -1.47 5.26
C ALA A 60 15.04 -0.72 4.60
N ALA A 61 14.92 -0.37 3.31
CA ALA A 61 15.94 0.39 2.60
C ALA A 61 16.06 1.83 3.14
N LEU A 62 14.94 2.50 3.43
CA LEU A 62 14.95 3.86 3.98
C LEU A 62 15.55 3.89 5.39
N VAL A 63 15.17 2.94 6.25
CA VAL A 63 15.78 2.78 7.58
C VAL A 63 17.27 2.48 7.45
N GLY A 64 17.66 1.60 6.52
CA GLY A 64 19.06 1.29 6.23
C GLY A 64 19.87 2.49 5.73
N ALA A 65 19.21 3.48 5.12
CA ALA A 65 19.81 4.75 4.69
C ALA A 65 19.87 5.81 5.81
N GLY A 66 19.40 5.49 7.01
CA GLY A 66 19.40 6.40 8.16
C GLY A 66 18.20 7.35 8.22
N LEU A 67 17.11 7.03 7.52
CA LEU A 67 15.86 7.78 7.68
C LEU A 67 15.21 7.43 9.02
N GLU A 68 15.00 8.44 9.85
CA GLU A 68 14.29 8.31 11.13
C GLU A 68 12.79 8.62 10.99
N PRO A 69 11.94 8.12 11.90
CA PRO A 69 10.53 8.50 11.95
C PRO A 69 10.33 10.02 11.97
N GLY A 70 9.43 10.53 11.13
CA GLY A 70 9.21 11.97 10.94
C GLY A 70 10.17 12.63 9.93
N GLY A 71 11.13 11.87 9.38
CA GLY A 71 11.95 12.30 8.25
C GLY A 71 11.12 12.54 6.99
N ALA A 72 11.60 13.43 6.12
CA ALA A 72 10.93 13.77 4.87
C ALA A 72 11.43 12.90 3.71
N VAL A 73 10.50 12.42 2.88
CA VAL A 73 10.80 11.68 1.65
C VAL A 73 10.15 12.37 0.47
N LEU A 74 10.93 12.66 -0.57
CA LEU A 74 10.42 13.13 -1.85
C LEU A 74 10.11 11.92 -2.75
N LEU A 75 8.83 11.73 -3.08
CA LEU A 75 8.38 10.65 -3.97
C LEU A 75 8.06 11.20 -5.36
N VAL A 76 8.93 10.89 -6.34
CA VAL A 76 8.73 11.26 -7.75
C VAL A 76 8.96 10.00 -8.60
N LEU A 77 7.87 9.30 -8.89
CA LEU A 77 7.87 8.08 -9.70
C LEU A 77 6.68 8.10 -10.67
N PRO A 78 6.77 7.40 -11.82
CA PRO A 78 5.62 7.14 -12.68
C PRO A 78 4.50 6.40 -11.94
N THR A 79 3.28 6.40 -12.49
CA THR A 79 2.17 5.59 -11.97
C THR A 79 2.38 4.11 -12.30
N GLU A 80 3.31 3.50 -11.58
CA GLU A 80 3.72 2.10 -11.72
C GLU A 80 3.80 1.44 -10.34
N ARG A 81 4.05 0.14 -10.29
CA ARG A 81 4.13 -0.65 -9.05
C ARG A 81 4.99 0.02 -7.97
N ALA A 82 6.17 0.50 -8.36
CA ALA A 82 7.13 1.11 -7.43
C ALA A 82 6.57 2.34 -6.70
N PHE A 83 5.69 3.12 -7.33
CA PHE A 83 5.05 4.26 -6.69
C PHE A 83 4.21 3.84 -5.47
N TYR A 84 3.39 2.80 -5.62
CA TYR A 84 2.48 2.34 -4.57
C TYR A 84 3.24 1.63 -3.45
N GLU A 85 4.22 0.80 -3.81
CA GLU A 85 5.09 0.13 -2.84
C GLU A 85 5.90 1.15 -2.03
N ALA A 86 6.53 2.14 -2.69
CA ALA A 86 7.31 3.17 -2.01
C ALA A 86 6.42 4.08 -1.15
N TYR A 87 5.25 4.51 -1.67
CA TYR A 87 4.31 5.33 -0.90
C TYR A 87 3.93 4.66 0.42
N TRP A 88 3.57 3.38 0.40
CA TRP A 88 3.25 2.67 1.64
C TRP A 88 4.50 2.43 2.48
N GLY A 89 5.65 2.07 1.90
CA GLY A 89 6.89 1.89 2.66
C GLY A 89 7.39 3.15 3.39
N ILE A 90 6.94 4.34 2.98
CA ILE A 90 7.23 5.64 3.63
C ILE A 90 6.33 5.88 4.85
N LEU A 91 5.12 5.32 4.88
CA LEU A 91 4.13 5.53 5.96
C LEU A 91 4.46 4.72 7.21
#